data_AF-A0A0D0CCM2-F1
#
_entry.id   AF-A0A0D0CCM2-F1
#
_cell.length_a   1.000
_cell.length_b   1.000
_cell.length_c   1.000
_cell.angle_alpha   90.00
_cell.angle_beta   90.00
_cell.angle_gamma   90.00
#
_symmetry.space_group_name_H-M   'P 1'
#
loop_
_entity.id
_entity.type
_entity.pdbx_description
1 polymer ?
#
loop_
_entity_poly.entity_id
_entity_poly.type
_entity_poly.pdbx_seq_one_letter_code
_entity_poly.pdbx_strand_id
1 'polypeptide(L)'
;IDINHAHRCLGHLGHNNIKCLVAKGMVKGIDSVGGHIEFCESCVASRQHVYPFPSSNKRAHHKLDLVHSDICGPLPPSIGGAYRYFITFIDN
;
A
#
# COMPACT_ATOMS: atom_id res chain seq x y z
N ILE A 1 -28.94 10.95 -5.04
CA ILE A 1 -28.42 9.99 -4.03
C ILE A 1 -27.46 10.69 -3.08
N ASP A 2 -27.36 10.26 -1.83
CA ASP A 2 -26.34 10.76 -0.89
C ASP A 2 -24.93 10.33 -1.36
N ILE A 3 -23.97 11.24 -1.24
CA ILE A 3 -22.61 11.06 -1.75
C ILE A 3 -21.82 10.02 -0.96
N ASN A 4 -22.07 9.88 0.34
CA ASN A 4 -21.41 8.86 1.18
C ASN A 4 -21.98 7.47 0.89
N HIS A 5 -23.29 7.39 0.64
CA HIS A 5 -23.91 6.14 0.17
C HIS A 5 -23.34 5.70 -1.18
N ALA A 6 -23.31 6.61 -2.17
CA ALA A 6 -22.73 6.32 -3.48
C ALA A 6 -21.25 5.92 -3.39
N HIS A 7 -20.49 6.55 -2.50
CA HIS A 7 -19.10 6.20 -2.21
C HIS A 7 -18.95 4.74 -1.77
N ARG A 8 -19.78 4.27 -0.83
CA ARG A 8 -19.75 2.87 -0.37
C ARG A 8 -20.21 1.89 -1.45
N CYS A 9 -21.29 2.20 -2.19
CA CYS A 9 -21.82 1.33 -3.23
C CYS A 9 -20.89 1.17 -4.45
N LEU A 10 -20.13 2.21 -4.79
CA LEU A 10 -19.18 2.21 -5.91
C LEU A 10 -17.77 1.75 -5.51
N GLY A 11 -17.66 1.00 -4.40
CA GLY A 11 -16.39 0.42 -3.96
C GLY A 11 -15.39 1.45 -3.44
N HIS A 12 -15.85 2.40 -2.63
CA HIS A 12 -15.03 3.45 -2.03
C HIS A 12 -14.34 4.37 -3.06
N LEU A 13 -15.00 4.59 -4.21
CA LEU A 13 -14.52 5.50 -5.24
C LEU A 13 -14.41 6.93 -4.68
N GLY A 14 -13.38 7.67 -5.07
CA GLY A 14 -13.19 9.04 -4.60
C GLY A 14 -14.40 9.94 -4.92
N HIS A 15 -14.81 10.77 -3.97
CA HIS A 15 -16.01 11.62 -4.10
C HIS A 15 -16.01 12.49 -5.37
N ASN A 16 -14.86 13.00 -5.79
CA ASN A 16 -14.72 13.77 -7.04
C ASN A 16 -14.95 12.91 -8.29
N ASN A 17 -14.50 11.67 -8.27
CA ASN A 17 -14.73 10.73 -9.37
C ASN A 17 -16.22 10.39 -9.47
N ILE A 18 -16.91 10.20 -8.34
CA ILE A 18 -18.36 9.96 -8.33
C ILE A 18 -19.10 11.16 -8.93
N LYS A 19 -18.78 12.39 -8.50
CA LYS A 19 -19.35 13.61 -9.07
C LYS A 19 -19.12 13.69 -10.58
N CYS A 20 -17.92 13.36 -11.05
CA CYS A 20 -17.57 13.34 -12.47
C CYS A 20 -18.38 12.30 -13.25
N LEU A 21 -18.50 11.08 -12.72
CA LEU A 21 -19.24 10.00 -13.38
C LEU A 21 -20.74 10.33 -13.50
N VAL A 22 -21.34 10.88 -12.45
CA VAL A 22 -22.74 11.33 -12.46
C VAL A 22 -22.93 12.49 -13.44
N ALA A 23 -22.07 13.51 -13.39
CA ALA A 23 -22.15 14.66 -14.30
C ALA A 23 -21.99 14.27 -15.78
N LYS A 24 -21.23 13.20 -16.07
CA LYS A 24 -21.05 12.65 -17.43
C LYS A 24 -22.10 11.62 -17.82
N GLY A 25 -23.09 11.33 -16.98
CA GLY A 25 -24.12 10.32 -17.27
C GLY A 25 -23.58 8.88 -17.37
N MET A 26 -22.44 8.60 -16.75
CA MET A 26 -21.75 7.31 -16.84
C MET A 26 -22.25 6.28 -15.81
N VAL A 27 -23.19 6.66 -14.94
CA VAL A 27 -23.78 5.78 -13.92
C VAL A 27 -25.28 5.67 -14.18
N LYS A 28 -25.74 4.47 -14.54
CA LYS A 28 -27.15 4.22 -14.81
C LYS A 28 -27.98 4.35 -13.53
N GLY A 29 -29.08 5.10 -13.59
CA GLY A 29 -30.03 5.24 -12.48
C GLY A 29 -29.62 6.25 -11.40
N ILE A 30 -28.60 7.08 -11.65
CA ILE A 30 -28.19 8.16 -10.74
C ILE A 30 -28.10 9.46 -11.55
N ASP A 31 -29.14 10.30 -11.45
CA ASP A 31 -29.19 11.59 -12.16
C ASP A 31 -28.47 12.70 -11.40
N SER A 32 -28.37 12.57 -10.06
CA SER A 32 -27.69 13.54 -9.21
C SER A 32 -27.13 12.91 -7.93
N VAL A 33 -26.02 13.47 -7.46
CA VAL A 33 -25.38 13.13 -6.19
C VAL A 33 -25.15 14.39 -5.38
N GLY A 34 -25.45 14.35 -4.08
CA GLY A 34 -25.38 15.50 -3.18
C GLY A 34 -25.07 15.08 -1.74
N GLY A 35 -25.08 16.04 -0.81
CA GLY A 35 -24.73 15.82 0.59
C GLY A 35 -23.31 16.27 0.93
N HIS A 36 -22.97 16.18 2.22
CA HIS A 36 -21.66 16.54 2.74
C HIS A 36 -20.76 15.32 2.79
N ILE A 37 -19.49 15.50 2.45
CA ILE A 37 -18.50 14.42 2.50
C ILE A 37 -18.22 14.11 3.98
N GLU A 38 -18.48 12.86 4.36
CA GLU A 38 -18.17 12.34 5.68
C GLU A 38 -16.82 11.62 5.70
N PHE A 39 -16.28 11.50 6.91
CA PHE A 39 -15.13 10.65 7.14
C PHE A 39 -15.47 9.18 6.85
N CYS A 40 -14.61 8.52 6.09
CA CYS A 40 -14.73 7.10 5.80
C CYS A 40 -13.50 6.36 6.35
N GLU A 41 -13.70 5.63 7.45
CA GLU A 41 -12.64 4.91 8.16
C GLU A 41 -11.93 3.87 7.28
N SER A 42 -12.70 3.08 6.53
CA SER A 42 -12.13 2.04 5.65
C SER A 42 -11.25 2.62 4.54
N CYS A 43 -11.58 3.81 4.02
CA CYS A 43 -10.74 4.51 3.06
C CYS A 43 -9.41 4.95 3.66
N VAL A 44 -9.43 5.47 4.88
CA VAL A 44 -8.21 5.90 5.57
C VAL A 44 -7.35 4.68 5.89
N ALA A 45 -7.93 3.64 6.49
CA ALA A 45 -7.20 2.41 6.82
C ALA A 45 -6.57 1.75 5.59
N SER A 46 -7.23 1.80 4.43
CA SER A 46 -6.73 1.18 3.18
C SER A 46 -5.76 2.06 2.37
N ARG A 47 -5.80 3.39 2.55
CA ARG A 47 -4.98 4.34 1.77
C ARG A 47 -4.01 5.14 2.62
N GLN A 48 -3.80 4.74 3.87
CA GLN A 48 -2.82 5.40 4.71
C GLN A 48 -1.43 5.16 4.13
N HIS A 49 -0.88 6.19 3.50
CA HIS A 49 0.53 6.19 3.15
C HIS A 49 1.34 6.26 4.44
N VAL A 50 2.29 5.34 4.59
CA VAL A 50 3.33 5.47 5.60
C VAL A 50 4.11 6.74 5.26
N TYR A 51 4.26 7.64 6.24
CA TYR A 51 5.15 8.79 6.07
C TYR A 51 6.55 8.30 5.67
N PRO A 52 7.29 9.05 4.84
CA PRO A 52 8.65 8.66 4.48
C PRO A 52 9.47 8.34 5.73
N PHE A 53 10.16 7.21 5.72
CA PHE A 53 11.11 6.90 6.77
C PHE A 53 12.22 7.96 6.76
N PRO A 54 12.70 8.41 7.93
CA PRO A 54 13.84 9.32 7.99
C PRO A 54 15.06 8.67 7.34
N SER A 55 15.87 9.47 6.63
CA SER A 55 17.13 8.98 6.08
C SER A 55 18.07 8.57 7.21
N SER A 56 18.70 7.40 7.06
CA SER A 56 19.74 6.94 7.97
C SER A 56 21.11 7.26 7.38
N ASN A 57 21.91 8.03 8.10
CA ASN A 57 23.34 8.23 7.81
C ASN A 57 24.23 7.31 8.68
N LYS A 58 23.65 6.28 9.31
CA LYS A 58 24.42 5.35 10.15
C LYS A 58 25.40 4.58 9.28
N ARG A 59 26.69 4.78 9.53
CA ARG A 59 27.82 4.09 8.92
C ARG A 59 28.68 3.52 10.04
N ALA A 60 29.22 2.32 9.87
CA ALA A 60 30.16 1.77 10.82
C ALA A 60 31.45 2.60 10.87
N HIS A 61 32.10 2.62 12.04
CA HIS A 61 33.41 3.26 12.20
C HIS A 61 34.53 2.21 12.28
N HIS A 62 34.20 1.00 12.72
CA HIS A 62 35.10 -0.13 12.83
C HIS A 62 34.48 -1.38 12.19
N LYS A 63 35.34 -2.36 11.88
CA LYS A 63 34.92 -3.65 11.32
C LYS A 63 33.96 -4.33 12.30
N LEU A 64 32.88 -4.88 11.76
CA LEU A 64 31.84 -5.59 12.51
C LEU A 64 30.98 -4.73 13.46
N ASP A 65 31.03 -3.39 13.35
CA ASP A 65 30.12 -2.53 14.12
C ASP A 65 28.66 -2.68 13.65
N LEU A 66 28.45 -3.01 12.37
CA LEU A 66 27.13 -3.09 11.78
C LEU A 66 27.07 -4.17 10.68
N VAL A 67 26.54 -5.34 11.05
CA VAL A 67 26.30 -6.44 10.11
C VAL A 67 24.83 -6.47 9.69
N HIS A 68 24.57 -6.36 8.40
CA HIS A 68 23.26 -6.62 7.81
C HIS A 68 23.21 -8.06 7.33
N SER A 69 22.23 -8.82 7.81
CA SER A 69 21.98 -10.18 7.35
C SER A 69 20.59 -10.31 6.76
N ASP A 70 20.48 -11.01 5.64
CA ASP A 70 19.20 -11.34 5.03
C ASP A 70 19.14 -12.82 4.63
N ILE A 71 17.96 -13.42 4.75
CA ILE A 71 17.72 -14.80 4.36
C ILE A 71 16.93 -14.84 3.05
N CYS A 72 17.48 -15.53 2.06
CA CYS A 72 16.80 -15.76 0.80
C CYS A 72 16.27 -17.19 0.76
N GLY A 73 14.97 -17.34 0.51
CA GLY A 73 14.34 -18.63 0.21
C GLY A 73 12.85 -18.67 0.53
N PRO A 74 12.18 -19.82 0.27
CA PRO A 74 12.75 -21.07 -0.23
C PRO A 74 13.06 -21.04 -1.74
N LEU A 75 14.28 -21.41 -2.10
CA LEU A 75 14.73 -21.55 -3.49
C LEU A 75 14.42 -22.96 -4.03
N PRO A 76 14.36 -23.11 -5.37
CA PRO A 76 14.41 -24.43 -5.99
C PRO A 76 15.65 -25.19 -5.47
N PRO A 77 15.52 -26.50 -5.17
CA PRO A 77 16.64 -27.27 -4.67
C PRO A 77 17.81 -27.26 -5.66
N SER A 78 19.03 -27.06 -5.15
CA SER A 78 20.26 -27.19 -5.93
C SER A 78 20.49 -28.64 -6.38
N ILE A 79 21.44 -28.86 -7.28
CA ILE A 79 21.96 -30.21 -7.58
C ILE A 79 22.37 -30.86 -6.25
N GLY A 80 21.74 -31.98 -5.88
CA GLY A 80 21.92 -32.65 -4.59
C GLY A 80 20.81 -32.44 -3.55
N GLY A 81 19.81 -31.59 -3.81
CA GLY A 81 18.53 -31.55 -3.08
C GLY A 81 18.53 -31.00 -1.65
N ALA A 82 19.69 -30.65 -1.08
CA ALA A 82 19.81 -30.44 0.37
C ALA A 82 19.54 -29.00 0.86
N TYR A 83 19.75 -27.97 0.03
CA TYR A 83 19.66 -26.57 0.47
C TYR A 83 18.58 -25.81 -0.27
N ARG A 84 17.76 -25.07 0.50
CA ARG A 84 16.65 -24.25 -0.01
C ARG A 84 16.74 -22.79 0.44
N TYR A 85 17.72 -22.47 1.27
CA TYR A 85 17.92 -21.14 1.82
C TYR A 85 19.40 -20.80 1.76
N PHE A 86 19.71 -19.53 1.55
CA PHE A 86 21.02 -18.99 1.87
C PHE A 86 20.83 -17.74 2.74
N ILE A 87 21.84 -17.45 3.56
CA ILE A 87 21.89 -16.26 4.38
C ILE A 87 23.10 -15.42 3.95
N THR A 88 22.90 -14.11 3.82
CA THR A 88 23.97 -13.16 3.57
C THR A 88 24.39 -12.48 4.87
N PHE A 89 25.65 -12.09 4.95
CA PHE A 89 26.18 -11.23 6.00
C PHE A 89 27.01 -10.15 5.33
N ILE A 90 26.66 -8.89 5.54
CA ILE A 90 27.33 -7.72 4.98
C ILE A 90 27.79 -6.84 6.13
N ASP A 91 29.11 -6.66 6.25
CA ASP A 91 29.72 -5.68 7.15
C ASP A 91 29.71 -4.30 6.46
N ASN A 92 28.93 -3.35 7.02
CA ASN A 92 28.70 -2.01 6.46
C ASN A 92 29.60 -0.93 7.07
#